data_AF-A0A931U339-F1
#
_entry.id   AF-A0A931U339-F1
#
_cell.length_a   1.000
_cell.length_b   1.000
_cell.length_c   1.000
_cell.angle_alpha   90.00
_cell.angle_beta   90.00
_cell.angle_gamma   90.00
#
_symmetry.space_group_name_H-M   'P 1'
#
loop_
_entity.id
_entity.type
_entity.pdbx_description
1 polymer ?
#
loop_
_entity_poly.entity_id
_entity_poly.type
_entity_poly.pdbx_seq_one_letter_code
_entity_poly.pdbx_strand_id
1 'polypeptide(L)' 'MPDGLGGTVKLVGRPVKLSASPEAEPGAAPHLGEHTEAVLGELLGLSAAEVLGLREAGIV' A
#
# COMPACT_ATOMS: atom_id res chain seq x y z
N MET A 1 5.64 -15.70 -0.69
CA MET A 1 5.42 -14.23 -0.67
C MET A 1 5.93 -13.69 0.65
N PRO A 2 6.66 -12.56 0.68
CA PRO A 2 7.00 -11.91 1.96
C PRO A 2 5.73 -11.56 2.73
N ASP A 3 5.76 -11.71 4.05
CA ASP A 3 4.61 -11.42 4.93
C ASP A 3 4.60 -9.99 5.50
N GLY A 4 5.61 -9.18 5.17
CA GLY A 4 5.75 -7.81 5.68
C GLY A 4 6.31 -7.69 7.10
N LEU A 5 6.58 -8.82 7.79
CA LEU A 5 7.14 -8.91 9.15
C LEU A 5 8.50 -9.63 9.20
N GLY A 6 9.10 -9.87 8.03
CA GLY A 6 10.39 -10.55 7.89
C GLY A 6 10.30 -12.07 7.67
N GLY A 7 9.09 -12.60 7.51
CA GLY A 7 8.83 -14.00 7.18
C GLY A 7 8.27 -14.19 5.76
N THR A 8 7.76 -15.41 5.51
CA THR A 8 7.16 -15.78 4.22
C THR A 8 5.92 -16.63 4.38
N VAL A 9 4.97 -16.44 3.46
CA VAL A 9 3.71 -17.19 3.37
C VAL A 9 3.50 -17.77 1.99
N LYS A 10 2.73 -18.88 1.91
CA LYS A 10 2.28 -19.48 0.66
C LYS A 10 0.92 -18.91 0.29
N LEU A 11 0.80 -18.41 -0.94
CA LEU A 11 -0.45 -17.92 -1.50
C LEU A 11 -0.69 -18.54 -2.87
N VAL A 12 -1.96 -18.70 -3.21
CA VAL A 12 -2.35 -19.07 -4.57
C VAL A 12 -2.02 -17.93 -5.53
N GLY A 13 -1.44 -18.26 -6.68
CA GLY A 13 -1.13 -17.28 -7.73
C GLY A 13 -2.38 -16.84 -8.49
N ARG A 14 -2.21 -15.87 -9.41
CA ARG A 14 -3.28 -15.45 -10.32
C ARG A 14 -3.77 -16.61 -11.20
N PRO A 15 -5.09 -16.92 -11.22
CA PRO A 15 -5.64 -18.07 -11.96
C PRO A 15 -5.66 -17.88 -13.49
N VAL A 16 -5.57 -16.65 -13.99
CA VAL A 16 -5.56 -16.33 -15.42
C VAL A 16 -4.24 -15.66 -15.78
N LYS A 17 -3.65 -16.02 -16.92
CA LYS A 17 -2.42 -15.44 -17.46
C LYS A 17 -2.72 -14.65 -18.73
N LEU A 18 -2.21 -13.43 -18.79
CA LEU A 18 -2.38 -12.52 -19.93
C LEU A 18 -1.06 -12.41 -20.69
N SER A 19 -0.99 -12.94 -21.90
CA SER A 19 0.26 -13.00 -22.68
C SER A 19 0.80 -11.62 -23.08
N ALA A 20 -0.09 -10.65 -23.31
CA ALA A 20 0.26 -9.28 -23.70
C ALA A 20 0.45 -8.33 -22.50
N SER A 21 0.16 -8.78 -21.27
CA SER A 21 0.26 -7.97 -20.06
C SER A 21 1.04 -8.75 -19.00
N PRO A 22 2.37 -8.57 -18.95
CA PRO A 22 3.21 -9.25 -17.97
C PRO A 22 2.75 -8.92 -16.54
N GLU A 23 2.82 -9.92 -15.67
CA GLU A 23 2.41 -9.80 -14.28
C GLU A 23 3.44 -8.95 -13.50
N ALA A 24 2.97 -8.03 -12.67
CA ALA A 24 3.85 -7.31 -11.76
C ALA A 24 4.42 -8.26 -10.69
N GLU A 25 5.65 -7.99 -10.25
CA GLU A 25 6.28 -8.73 -9.17
C GLU A 25 5.41 -8.66 -7.90
N PRO A 26 5.08 -9.82 -7.28
CA PRO A 26 4.25 -9.84 -6.09
C PRO A 26 4.99 -9.29 -4.87
N GLY A 27 4.46 -8.23 -4.28
CA GLY A 27 4.93 -7.65 -3.01
C GLY A 27 4.20 -8.19 -1.78
N ALA A 28 4.65 -7.78 -0.60
CA ALA A 28 3.90 -8.00 0.63
C ALA A 28 2.60 -7.17 0.61
N ALA A 29 1.60 -7.59 1.39
CA ALA A 29 0.44 -6.75 1.64
C ALA A 29 0.88 -5.52 2.47
N PRO A 30 0.30 -4.33 2.20
CA PRO A 30 0.64 -3.13 2.96
C PRO A 30 0.17 -3.25 4.41
N HIS A 31 0.91 -2.61 5.31
CA HIS A 31 0.47 -2.44 6.69
C HIS A 31 -0.71 -1.46 6.80
N LEU A 32 -1.40 -1.49 7.94
CA LEU A 32 -2.45 -0.52 8.23
C LEU A 32 -1.86 0.90 8.21
N GLY A 33 -2.36 1.73 7.29
CA GLY A 33 -1.94 3.13 7.15
C GLY A 33 -0.60 3.35 6.44
N GLU A 34 0.04 2.31 5.89
CA GLU A 34 1.36 2.40 5.23
C GLU A 34 1.44 3.49 4.15
N HIS A 35 0.35 3.69 3.41
CA HIS A 35 0.29 4.64 2.30
C HIS A 35 -0.54 5.91 2.59
N THR A 36 -0.98 6.14 3.83
CA THR A 36 -1.87 7.26 4.18
C THR A 36 -1.28 8.61 3.78
N GLU A 37 -0.03 8.89 4.14
CA GLU A 37 0.63 10.16 3.83
C GLU A 37 0.90 10.34 2.33
N ALA A 38 1.34 9.27 1.66
CA ALA A 38 1.57 9.29 0.21
C ALA A 38 0.29 9.60 -0.56
N VAL A 39 -0.84 8.97 -0.19
CA VAL A 39 -2.13 9.25 -0.85
C VAL A 39 -2.62 10.67 -0.56
N LEU A 40 -2.57 11.11 0.70
CA LEU A 40 -3.03 12.45 1.08
C LEU A 40 -2.16 13.55 0.46
N GLY A 41 -0.84 13.35 0.40
CA GLY A 41 0.10 14.32 -0.16
C GLY A 41 0.16 14.28 -1.68
N GLU A 42 0.44 13.11 -2.28
CA GLU A 42 0.72 13.00 -3.71
C GLU A 42 -0.55 12.98 -4.56
N LEU A 43 -1.61 12.30 -4.11
CA LEU A 43 -2.85 12.19 -4.89
C LEU A 43 -3.85 13.29 -4.55
N LEU A 44 -3.91 13.71 -3.29
CA LEU A 44 -4.87 14.73 -2.83
C LEU A 44 -4.24 16.12 -2.65
N GLY A 45 -2.91 16.24 -2.74
CA GLY A 45 -2.22 17.53 -2.72
C GLY A 45 -2.17 18.21 -1.36
N LEU A 46 -2.44 17.49 -0.26
CA LEU A 46 -2.41 18.06 1.08
C LEU A 46 -0.96 18.36 1.50
N SER A 47 -0.78 19.50 2.14
CA SER A 47 0.48 19.85 2.79
C SER A 47 0.73 18.97 4.02
N ALA A 48 1.99 18.87 4.43
CA ALA A 48 2.37 18.17 5.66
C ALA A 48 1.64 18.72 6.90
N ALA A 49 1.34 20.03 6.94
CA ALA A 49 0.61 20.65 8.04
C ALA A 49 -0.87 20.21 8.08
N GLU A 50 -1.52 20.10 6.92
CA GLU A 50 -2.90 19.62 6.83
C GLU A 50 -3.01 18.14 7.23
N VAL A 51 -2.06 17.30 6.77
CA VAL A 51 -2.01 15.88 7.15
C VAL A 51 -1.77 15.71 8.66
N LEU A 52 -0.89 16.53 9.25
CA LEU A 52 -0.67 16.53 10.70
C LEU A 52 -1.96 16.88 11.46
N GLY A 53 -2.71 17.89 11.01
CA GLY A 53 -3.98 18.26 11.63
C GLY A 53 -5.02 17.13 11.59
N LEU A 54 -5.07 16.35 10.50
CA LEU A 54 -5.95 15.17 10.42
C LEU A 54 -5.54 14.07 11.40
N ARG A 55 -4.22 13.84 11.57
CA ARG A 55 -3.68 12.88 12.54
C ARG A 55 -4.00 13.31 13.98
N GLU A 56 -3.79 14.58 14.32
CA GLU A 56 -4.08 15.12 15.65
C GLU A 56 -5.58 15.06 15.99
N ALA A 57 -6.44 15.20 14.99
CA ALA A 57 -7.88 15.03 15.13
C ALA A 57 -8.34 13.55 15.22
N GLY A 58 -7.45 12.58 15.05
CA GLY A 58 -7.77 11.15 15.06
C GLY A 58 -8.63 10.68 13.87
N ILE A 59 -8.60 11.42 12.76
CA ILE A 59 -9.35 11.09 11.53
C ILE A 59 -8.58 10.05 10.70
N VAL A 60 -7.25 10.07 10.76
CA VAL A 60 -6.32 9.21 10.01
C VAL A 60 -5.20 8.66 10.89
#